data_AF-A0A936W468-F1
#
_entry.id   AF-A0A936W468-F1
#
_cell.length_a   1.000
_cell.length_b   1.000
_cell.length_c   1.000
_cell.angle_alpha   90.00
_cell.angle_beta   90.00
_cell.angle_gamma   90.00
#
_symmetry.space_group_name_H-M   'P 1'
#
loop_
_entity.id
_entity.type
_entity.pdbx_description
1 polymer ?
#
loop_
_entity_poly.entity_id
_entity_poly.type
_entity_poly.pdbx_seq_one_letter_code
_entity_poly.pdbx_strand_id
1 'polypeptide(L)'
;MHFLAQQLGWTLEKTEDRIEPVIADRTIQSEAMTIVSGQVAGVRQTGIGWVNGEEKIKLSFQASVGEADSYDEIEIFGTPHIRSRIMKGVHGDIATCAIILNACKSIPKAAPAYARWQISR
;
A
#
# COMPACT_ATOMS: atom_id res chain seq x y z
N MET A 1 5.12 4.56 -4.32
CA MET A 1 4.63 5.55 -5.31
C MET A 1 5.58 5.72 -6.50
N HIS A 2 6.84 6.12 -6.29
CA HIS A 2 7.82 6.31 -7.39
C HIS A 2 8.00 5.11 -8.30
N PHE A 3 7.97 3.88 -7.75
CA PHE A 3 7.99 2.65 -8.54
C PHE A 3 6.85 2.62 -9.58
N LEU A 4 5.62 2.90 -9.17
CA LEU A 4 4.46 2.93 -10.08
C LEU A 4 4.60 4.03 -11.13
N ALA A 5 4.99 5.24 -10.72
CA ALA A 5 5.18 6.35 -11.64
C ALA A 5 6.23 6.01 -12.71
N GLN A 6 7.37 5.44 -12.31
CA GLN A 6 8.41 5.02 -13.24
C GLN A 6 7.92 3.97 -14.23
N GLN A 7 7.18 2.94 -13.78
CA GLN A 7 6.63 1.92 -14.67
C GLN A 7 5.57 2.47 -15.63
N LEU A 8 4.89 3.56 -15.26
CA LEU A 8 3.91 4.26 -16.10
C LEU A 8 4.53 5.37 -16.96
N GLY A 9 5.85 5.59 -16.87
CA GLY A 9 6.55 6.66 -17.60
C GLY A 9 6.24 8.06 -17.10
N TRP A 10 5.75 8.20 -15.86
CA TRP A 10 5.42 9.47 -15.25
C TRP A 10 6.56 10.03 -14.41
N THR A 11 6.74 11.35 -14.48
CA THR A 11 7.57 12.11 -13.54
C THR A 11 6.65 12.78 -12.54
N LEU A 12 6.78 12.42 -11.26
CA LEU A 12 6.00 13.05 -10.20
C LEU A 12 6.62 14.41 -9.86
N GLU A 13 5.81 15.47 -9.86
CA GLU A 13 6.24 16.82 -9.48
C GLU A 13 6.16 17.05 -7.96
N LYS A 14 5.23 16.35 -7.31
CA LYS A 14 4.98 16.41 -5.87
C LYS A 14 4.59 15.01 -5.38
N THR A 15 4.99 14.70 -4.15
CA THR A 15 4.45 13.60 -3.36
C THR A 15 4.04 14.11 -1.99
N GLU A 16 3.07 13.47 -1.37
CA GLU A 16 2.60 13.75 -0.02
C GLU A 16 2.32 12.43 0.65
N ASP A 17 2.84 12.29 1.88
CA ASP A 17 2.60 11.13 2.71
C ASP A 17 2.02 11.61 4.03
N ARG A 18 0.83 11.08 4.36
CA ARG A 18 0.13 11.37 5.60
C ARG A 18 -0.01 10.08 6.39
N ILE A 19 0.43 10.10 7.65
CA ILE A 19 0.30 8.99 8.59
C ILE A 19 -0.58 9.46 9.75
N GLU A 20 -1.65 8.73 10.02
CA GLU A 20 -2.65 9.06 11.02
C GLU A 20 -2.98 7.83 11.89
N PRO A 21 -3.29 8.03 13.18
CA PRO A 21 -3.79 6.94 13.99
C PRO A 21 -5.22 6.57 13.57
N VAL A 22 -5.53 5.27 13.58
CA VAL A 22 -6.91 4.80 13.56
C VAL A 22 -7.38 4.74 15.01
N ILE A 23 -8.41 5.52 15.35
CA ILE A 23 -8.97 5.58 16.70
C ILE A 23 -10.12 4.58 16.82
N ALA A 24 -10.11 3.78 17.89
CA ALA A 24 -11.18 2.84 18.19
C ALA A 24 -12.48 3.59 18.52
N ASP A 25 -13.55 3.33 17.76
CA ASP A 25 -14.88 3.88 18.04
C ASP A 25 -15.58 3.15 19.21
N ARG A 26 -15.25 1.87 19.40
CA ARG A 26 -15.74 0.99 20.46
C ARG A 26 -14.60 0.24 21.14
N THR A 27 -14.87 -0.34 22.30
CA THR A 27 -13.93 -1.26 22.93
C THR A 27 -13.81 -2.54 22.08
N ILE A 28 -12.58 -2.87 21.68
CA ILE A 28 -12.25 -4.06 20.89
C ILE A 28 -11.54 -5.05 21.81
N GLN A 29 -12.10 -6.25 21.94
CA GLN A 29 -11.52 -7.34 22.72
C GLN A 29 -11.07 -8.44 21.77
N SER A 30 -9.82 -8.88 21.89
CA SER A 30 -9.26 -10.05 21.23
C SER A 30 -8.51 -10.92 22.23
N GLU A 31 -8.11 -12.12 21.81
CA GLU A 31 -7.30 -13.01 22.65
C GLU A 31 -5.95 -12.38 23.05
N ALA A 32 -5.40 -11.51 22.19
CA ALA A 32 -4.10 -10.90 22.41
C ALA A 32 -4.16 -9.63 23.25
N MET A 33 -5.24 -8.84 23.15
CA MET A 33 -5.34 -7.54 23.83
C MET A 33 -6.77 -6.98 23.92
N THR A 34 -6.96 -5.99 24.79
CA THR A 34 -8.15 -5.13 24.84
C THR A 34 -7.76 -3.69 24.49
N ILE A 35 -8.48 -3.09 23.54
CA ILE A 35 -8.31 -1.69 23.11
C ILE A 35 -9.58 -0.94 23.48
N VAL A 36 -9.49 0.07 24.33
CA VAL A 36 -10.65 0.84 24.80
C VAL A 36 -11.04 1.89 23.75
N SER A 37 -12.34 2.19 23.65
CA SER A 37 -12.83 3.30 22.82
C SER A 37 -12.04 4.60 23.09
N GLY A 38 -11.68 5.31 22.03
CA GLY A 38 -10.84 6.51 22.07
C GLY A 38 -9.32 6.23 22.06
N GLN A 39 -8.88 4.98 22.17
CA GLN A 39 -7.47 4.61 22.04
C GLN A 39 -7.09 4.31 20.58
N VAL A 40 -5.79 4.29 20.31
CA VAL A 40 -5.25 3.94 18.99
C VAL A 40 -5.42 2.43 18.76
N ALA A 41 -6.12 2.06 17.69
CA ALA A 41 -6.33 0.69 17.24
C ALA A 41 -5.44 0.30 16.04
N GLY A 42 -4.74 1.25 15.45
CA GLY A 42 -3.91 1.00 14.27
C GLY A 42 -3.41 2.27 13.61
N VAL A 43 -3.01 2.12 12.35
CA VAL A 43 -2.43 3.18 11.53
C VAL A 43 -3.12 3.24 10.16
N ARG A 44 -3.35 4.45 9.69
CA ARG A 44 -3.74 4.75 8.32
C ARG A 44 -2.65 5.59 7.67
N GLN A 45 -2.15 5.15 6.53
CA GLN A 45 -1.21 5.90 5.72
C GLN A 45 -1.83 6.16 4.35
N THR A 46 -1.78 7.41 3.92
CA THR A 46 -2.17 7.81 2.56
C THR A 46 -0.98 8.47 1.88
N GLY A 47 -0.61 7.96 0.71
CA GLY A 47 0.38 8.56 -0.18
C GLY A 47 -0.29 9.06 -1.45
N ILE A 48 -0.04 10.31 -1.83
CA ILE A 48 -0.56 10.92 -3.07
C ILE A 48 0.58 11.42 -3.95
N GLY A 49 0.49 11.16 -5.26
CA GLY A 49 1.45 11.59 -6.26
C GLY A 49 0.79 12.41 -7.36
N TRP A 50 1.41 13.55 -7.68
CA TRP A 50 0.89 14.50 -8.67
C TRP A 50 1.71 14.53 -9.95
N VAL A 51 1.03 14.76 -11.07
CA VAL A 51 1.61 15.05 -12.39
C VAL A 51 0.81 16.18 -13.01
N ASN A 52 1.45 17.29 -13.37
CA ASN A 52 0.82 18.46 -13.99
C ASN A 52 -0.36 19.04 -13.18
N GLY A 53 -0.21 19.10 -11.86
CA GLY A 53 -1.21 19.60 -10.91
C GLY A 53 -2.32 18.59 -10.56
N GLU A 54 -2.36 17.41 -11.18
CA GLU A 54 -3.42 16.42 -10.99
C GLU A 54 -2.94 15.22 -10.17
N GLU A 55 -3.80 14.74 -9.25
CA GLU A 55 -3.57 13.48 -8.53
C GLU A 55 -3.63 12.31 -9.52
N LYS A 56 -2.49 11.65 -9.75
CA LYS A 56 -2.41 10.48 -10.64
C LYS A 56 -2.28 9.16 -9.90
N ILE A 57 -1.74 9.18 -8.68
CA ILE A 57 -1.55 7.99 -7.87
C ILE A 57 -2.01 8.29 -6.45
N LYS A 58 -2.92 7.46 -5.94
CA LYS A 58 -3.32 7.46 -4.53
C LYS A 58 -3.14 6.05 -3.97
N LEU A 59 -2.35 5.93 -2.91
CA LEU A 59 -2.12 4.69 -2.18
C LEU A 59 -2.70 4.88 -0.78
N SER A 60 -3.61 4.00 -0.39
CA SER A 60 -4.20 3.99 0.95
C SER A 60 -3.88 2.66 1.61
N PHE A 61 -3.21 2.72 2.75
CA PHE A 61 -2.92 1.57 3.59
C PHE A 61 -3.56 1.79 4.95
N GLN A 62 -4.28 0.80 5.46
CA GLN A 62 -4.79 0.80 6.81
C GLN A 62 -4.55 -0.56 7.44
N ALA A 63 -3.93 -0.54 8.61
CA ALA A 63 -3.77 -1.71 9.45
C ALA A 63 -4.28 -1.36 10.85
N SER A 64 -5.43 -1.92 11.20
CA SER A 64 -6.10 -1.69 12.47
C SER A 64 -6.81 -2.95 12.95
N VAL A 65 -6.91 -3.08 14.26
CA VAL A 65 -7.64 -4.17 14.90
C VAL A 65 -9.14 -3.91 14.79
N GLY A 66 -9.93 -4.96 14.56
CA GLY A 66 -11.39 -4.88 14.59
C GLY A 66 -12.05 -4.39 13.30
N GLU A 67 -11.29 -4.30 12.20
CA GLU A 67 -11.83 -4.03 10.87
C GLU A 67 -12.81 -5.12 10.43
N ALA A 68 -13.98 -4.71 9.96
CA ALA A 68 -15.02 -5.63 9.53
C ALA A 68 -14.65 -6.35 8.22
N ASP A 69 -14.04 -5.61 7.29
CA ASP A 69 -13.63 -6.10 5.97
C ASP A 69 -12.16 -5.77 5.72
N SER A 70 -11.37 -6.80 5.47
CA SER A 70 -10.00 -6.66 4.94
C SER A 70 -10.00 -6.95 3.44
N TYR A 71 -9.26 -6.18 2.65
CA TYR A 71 -9.10 -6.38 1.22
C TYR A 71 -7.87 -5.67 0.67
N ASP A 72 -7.38 -6.17 -0.45
CA ASP A 72 -6.49 -5.41 -1.34
C ASP A 72 -7.30 -5.00 -2.57
N GLU A 73 -7.23 -3.73 -2.96
CA GLU A 73 -7.96 -3.21 -4.11
C GLU A 73 -7.08 -2.32 -4.97
N ILE A 74 -7.25 -2.46 -6.29
CA ILE A 74 -6.67 -1.59 -7.29
C ILE A 74 -7.81 -1.08 -8.17
N GLU A 75 -7.91 0.24 -8.32
CA GLU A 75 -8.85 0.90 -9.21
C GLU A 75 -8.06 1.82 -10.15
N ILE A 76 -8.24 1.65 -11.46
CA ILE A 76 -7.55 2.38 -12.52
C ILE A 76 -8.61 3.12 -13.32
N PHE A 77 -8.73 4.42 -13.08
CA PHE A 77 -9.64 5.32 -13.79
C PHE A 77 -9.13 5.56 -15.22
N GLY A 78 -10.02 5.39 -16.20
CA GLY A 78 -9.69 5.53 -17.61
C GLY A 78 -10.76 4.94 -18.50
N THR A 79 -10.41 4.69 -19.77
CA THR A 79 -11.26 3.98 -20.73
C THR A 79 -10.51 2.76 -21.25
N PRO A 80 -10.87 1.53 -20.85
CA PRO A 80 -11.93 1.20 -19.89
C PRO A 80 -11.54 1.53 -18.44
N HIS A 81 -12.55 1.69 -17.58
CA HIS A 81 -12.37 1.73 -16.14
C HIS A 81 -12.16 0.31 -15.60
N ILE A 82 -11.09 0.07 -14.86
CA ILE A 82 -10.74 -1.25 -14.31
C ILE A 82 -10.75 -1.19 -12.79
N ARG A 83 -11.40 -2.18 -12.16
CA ARG A 83 -11.39 -2.39 -10.71
C ARG A 83 -11.14 -3.86 -10.40
N SER A 84 -10.18 -4.14 -9.53
CA SER A 84 -9.83 -5.49 -9.08
C SER A 84 -9.70 -5.50 -7.56
N ARG A 85 -10.36 -6.46 -6.90
CA ARG A 85 -10.38 -6.59 -5.45
C ARG A 85 -10.13 -8.04 -5.03
N ILE A 86 -9.23 -8.22 -4.07
CA ILE A 86 -8.95 -9.49 -3.40
C ILE A 86 -9.54 -9.41 -2.00
N MET A 87 -10.65 -10.13 -1.78
CA MET A 87 -11.31 -10.19 -0.47
C MET A 87 -10.41 -10.88 0.55
N LYS A 88 -10.44 -10.37 1.79
CA LYS A 88 -9.56 -10.73 2.91
C LYS A 88 -8.10 -10.33 2.73
N GLY A 89 -7.76 -9.71 1.60
CA GLY A 89 -6.41 -9.32 1.26
C GLY A 89 -5.49 -10.51 1.02
N VAL A 90 -4.26 -10.21 0.63
CA VAL A 90 -3.18 -11.17 0.50
C VAL A 90 -2.46 -11.26 1.85
N HIS A 91 -2.19 -12.49 2.31
CA HIS A 91 -1.45 -12.68 3.54
C HIS A 91 -0.01 -12.16 3.40
N GLY A 92 0.31 -11.07 4.10
CA GLY A 92 1.57 -10.33 3.95
C GLY A 92 2.83 -11.18 4.11
N ASP A 93 2.95 -11.95 5.19
CA ASP A 93 4.14 -12.77 5.46
C ASP A 93 4.38 -13.83 4.38
N ILE A 94 3.33 -14.61 4.06
CA ILE A 94 3.41 -15.67 3.04
C ILE A 94 3.74 -15.07 1.68
N ALA A 95 3.06 -13.97 1.30
CA ALA A 95 3.26 -13.34 0.02
C ALA A 95 4.64 -12.68 -0.12
N THR A 96 5.16 -12.07 0.95
CA THR A 96 6.51 -11.48 0.96
C THR A 96 7.56 -12.56 0.78
N CYS A 97 7.47 -13.67 1.51
CA CYS A 97 8.37 -14.81 1.32
C CYS A 97 8.26 -15.38 -0.11
N ALA A 98 7.04 -15.57 -0.61
CA ALA A 98 6.79 -16.12 -1.93
C ALA A 98 7.34 -15.22 -3.06
N ILE A 99 7.12 -13.90 -2.99
CA ILE A 99 7.57 -12.98 -4.04
C ILE A 99 9.09 -12.89 -4.08
N ILE A 100 9.77 -12.91 -2.92
CA ILE A 100 11.23 -12.95 -2.85
C ILE A 100 11.76 -14.22 -3.54
N LEU A 101 11.26 -15.41 -3.17
CA LEU A 101 11.70 -16.68 -3.76
C LEU A 101 11.43 -16.77 -5.27
N ASN A 102 10.29 -16.25 -5.72
CA ASN A 102 9.95 -16.21 -7.13
C ASN A 102 10.82 -15.21 -7.90
N ALA A 103 11.10 -14.04 -7.32
CA ALA A 103 11.98 -13.04 -7.91
C ALA A 103 13.42 -13.56 -8.06
N CYS A 104 13.95 -14.33 -7.09
CA CYS A 104 15.28 -14.95 -7.17
C CYS A 104 15.51 -15.74 -8.46
N LYS A 105 14.48 -16.36 -9.04
CA LYS A 105 14.58 -17.09 -10.32
C LYS A 105 14.80 -16.17 -11.53
N SER A 106 14.38 -14.92 -11.44
CA SER A 106 14.51 -13.92 -12.51
C SER A 106 15.85 -13.18 -12.48
N ILE A 107 16.46 -13.04 -11.30
CA ILE A 107 17.69 -12.26 -11.08
C ILE A 107 18.85 -12.71 -12.00
N PRO A 108 19.15 -14.00 -12.20
CA PRO A 108 20.27 -14.41 -13.06
C PRO A 108 20.10 -14.04 -14.54
N LYS A 109 18.86 -13.76 -14.98
CA LYS A 109 18.54 -13.39 -16.36
C LYS A 109 18.52 -11.87 -16.57
N ALA A 110 18.57 -11.10 -15.48
CA ALA A 110 18.56 -9.65 -15.56
C ALA A 110 19.94 -9.13 -15.98
N ALA A 111 19.96 -8.07 -16.78
CA ALA A 111 21.20 -7.34 -17.03
C ALA A 111 21.75 -6.78 -15.69
N PRO A 112 23.08 -6.75 -15.48
CA PRO A 112 23.66 -6.14 -14.30
C PRO A 112 23.20 -4.69 -14.17
N ALA A 113 22.43 -4.41 -13.12
CA ALA A 113 21.94 -3.08 -12.82
C ALA A 113 21.72 -2.95 -11.31
N TYR A 114 21.87 -1.73 -10.79
CA TYR A 114 21.33 -1.41 -9.48
C TYR A 114 19.82 -1.20 -9.62
N ALA A 115 19.01 -1.98 -8.90
CA ALA A 115 17.63 -1.60 -8.66
C ALA A 115 17.65 -0.26 -7.89
N ARG A 116 17.34 0.83 -8.59
CA ARG A 116 17.42 2.19 -8.04
C ARG A 116 16.27 2.40 -7.05
N TRP A 117 16.53 2.18 -5.77
CA TRP A 117 15.68 2.65 -4.68
C TRP A 117 16.06 4.10 -4.38
N GLN A 118 15.41 5.07 -5.05
CA GLN A 118 15.50 6.47 -4.64
C GLN A 118 14.67 6.65 -3.36
N ILE A 119 15.34 6.60 -2.22
CA ILE A 119 14.79 7.15 -0.98
C ILE A 119 15.03 8.66 -1.07
N SER A 120 14.02 9.43 -1.45
CA SER A 120 14.03 10.88 -1.24
C SER A 120 14.07 11.13 0.26
N ARG A 121 15.10 11.86 0.70
CA ARG A 121 15.15 12.47 2.03
C ARG A 121 14.32 13.75 2.03
#